data_AF-A0A2V8Y842-F1
#
_entry.id   AF-A0A2V8Y842-F1
#
_cell.length_a   1.000
_cell.length_b   1.000
_cell.length_c   1.000
_cell.angle_alpha   90.00
_cell.angle_beta   90.00
_cell.angle_gamma   90.00
#
_symmetry.space_group_name_H-M   'P 1'
#
loop_
_entity.id
_entity.type
_entity.pdbx_description
1 polymer ?
#
loop_
_entity_poly.entity_id
_entity_poly.type
_entity_poly.pdbx_seq_one_letter_code
_entity_poly.pdbx_strand_id
1 'polypeptide(L)'
;MQRVRALPGVEAAAYARAVPLGYGSFSSTPIAVDGYEAQLNEQPTAEYNEVSPDYFATLGIPLISGREFTRADDENAARVAIVNQTMIARYWRGRNPIGQRLQVKGNWVQVVGVVKDSKYCSMDEAPRPFFYVPLRQYFSKEPDIHIRTTQPLQTVQTALIREVRALDPNLAVYEMITLQEQVERSTSHELVAVALVALFGGLALLLASIGLYGVCHTPSRRAPESWGCAWLLAPAHRKHGKFVLADRDRNL
;
A
#
# COMPACT_ATOMS: atom_id res chain seq x y z
N MET A 1 -30.45 -0.80 6.09
CA MET A 1 -30.12 -1.29 4.71
C MET A 1 -31.27 -1.24 3.71
N GLN A 2 -32.46 -1.79 3.97
CA GLN A 2 -33.56 -1.75 2.97
C GLN A 2 -33.90 -0.34 2.48
N ARG A 3 -33.94 0.66 3.39
CA ARG A 3 -34.15 2.08 3.02
C ARG A 3 -33.09 2.63 2.08
N VAL A 4 -31.80 2.36 2.36
CA VAL A 4 -30.68 2.80 1.52
C VAL A 4 -30.75 2.17 0.13
N ARG A 5 -31.08 0.88 0.05
CA ARG A 5 -31.25 0.17 -1.23
C ARG A 5 -32.48 0.63 -2.03
N ALA A 6 -33.48 1.20 -1.36
CA ALA A 6 -34.67 1.74 -2.00
C ALA A 6 -34.46 3.17 -2.54
N LEU A 7 -33.29 3.79 -2.28
CA LEU A 7 -32.98 5.09 -2.84
C LEU A 7 -32.84 5.03 -4.36
N PRO A 8 -33.41 5.99 -5.11
CA PRO A 8 -33.26 6.04 -6.57
C PRO A 8 -31.79 6.04 -6.98
N GLY A 9 -31.43 5.20 -7.95
CA GLY A 9 -30.06 5.12 -8.50
C GLY A 9 -29.06 4.29 -7.69
N VAL A 10 -29.43 3.81 -6.50
CA VAL A 10 -28.62 2.84 -5.75
C VAL A 10 -28.82 1.44 -6.33
N GLU A 11 -27.75 0.85 -6.83
CA GLU A 11 -27.76 -0.51 -7.40
C GLU A 11 -27.58 -1.57 -6.31
N ALA A 12 -26.66 -1.32 -5.38
CA ALA A 12 -26.34 -2.23 -4.29
C ALA A 12 -25.79 -1.47 -3.08
N ALA A 13 -26.04 -1.99 -1.88
CA ALA A 13 -25.47 -1.45 -0.65
C ALA A 13 -25.20 -2.56 0.36
N ALA A 14 -24.04 -2.47 1.02
CA ALA A 14 -23.54 -3.46 1.96
C ALA A 14 -22.80 -2.79 3.12
N TYR A 15 -22.74 -3.48 4.26
CA TYR A 15 -21.87 -3.11 5.38
C TYR A 15 -20.55 -3.86 5.28
N ALA A 16 -19.48 -3.22 5.72
CA ALA A 16 -18.23 -3.91 6.05
C ALA A 16 -17.53 -3.22 7.22
N ARG A 17 -16.70 -3.94 7.97
CA ARG A 17 -15.88 -3.32 9.02
C ARG A 17 -14.91 -2.30 8.45
N ALA A 18 -14.19 -2.68 7.39
CA ALA A 18 -13.12 -1.86 6.84
C ALA A 18 -13.35 -1.56 5.36
N VAL A 19 -13.03 -0.33 4.97
CA VAL A 19 -13.07 0.17 3.59
C VAL A 19 -11.75 -0.14 2.89
N PRO A 20 -11.76 -0.84 1.74
CA PRO A 20 -10.57 -1.02 0.92
C PRO A 20 -9.92 0.31 0.51
N LEU A 21 -8.59 0.32 0.46
CA LEU A 21 -7.75 1.48 0.13
C LEU A 21 -7.93 2.67 1.09
N GLY A 22 -8.60 2.47 2.22
CA GLY A 22 -8.75 3.48 3.25
C GLY A 22 -7.60 3.49 4.25
N TYR A 23 -7.65 4.45 5.16
CA TYR A 23 -6.67 4.57 6.25
C TYR A 23 -6.84 3.51 7.35
N GLY A 24 -7.98 2.81 7.37
CA GLY A 24 -8.25 1.73 8.32
C GLY A 24 -7.43 0.47 8.02
N SER A 25 -6.99 -0.23 9.06
CA SER A 25 -6.36 -1.54 8.92
C SER A 25 -7.40 -2.66 8.96
N PHE A 26 -7.20 -3.68 8.11
CA PHE A 26 -7.97 -4.91 8.20
C PHE A 26 -7.59 -5.68 9.47
N SER A 27 -8.53 -6.49 9.95
CA SER A 27 -8.29 -7.37 11.08
C SER A 27 -7.32 -8.48 10.66
N SER A 28 -6.33 -8.80 11.48
CA SER A 28 -5.42 -9.94 11.27
C SER A 28 -5.54 -10.92 12.41
N THR A 29 -5.50 -12.21 12.12
CA THR A 29 -5.62 -13.26 13.13
C THR A 29 -4.79 -14.50 12.77
N PRO A 30 -4.27 -15.23 13.77
CA PRO A 30 -3.74 -16.56 13.54
C PRO A 30 -4.82 -17.48 12.99
N ILE A 31 -4.44 -18.31 12.01
CA ILE A 31 -5.31 -19.30 11.39
C ILE A 31 -4.69 -20.68 11.44
N ALA A 32 -5.55 -21.69 11.42
CA ALA A 32 -5.16 -23.06 11.11
C ALA A 32 -6.02 -23.53 9.94
N VAL A 33 -5.45 -24.21 8.96
CA VAL A 33 -6.22 -24.72 7.81
C VAL A 33 -6.25 -26.25 7.89
N ASP A 34 -7.44 -26.82 7.76
CA ASP A 34 -7.63 -28.27 7.79
C ASP A 34 -6.80 -28.92 6.68
N GLY A 35 -5.92 -29.85 7.04
CA GLY A 35 -4.98 -30.51 6.12
C GLY A 35 -3.77 -29.67 5.66
N TYR A 36 -3.52 -28.50 6.26
CA TYR A 36 -2.27 -27.74 6.08
C TYR A 36 -1.39 -27.86 7.32
N GLU A 37 -0.20 -28.42 7.16
CA GLU A 37 0.82 -28.44 8.21
C GLU A 37 1.76 -27.25 8.04
N ALA A 38 1.76 -26.36 9.04
CA ALA A 38 2.67 -25.23 9.10
C ALA A 38 4.11 -25.72 9.32
N GLN A 39 5.07 -25.04 8.70
CA GLN A 39 6.49 -25.35 8.90
C GLN A 39 6.95 -25.04 10.34
N LEU A 40 8.06 -25.65 10.77
CA LEU A 40 8.68 -25.33 12.04
C LEU A 40 9.04 -23.83 12.07
N ASN A 41 8.41 -23.07 12.97
CA ASN A 41 8.46 -21.59 13.09
C ASN A 41 7.53 -20.80 12.16
N GLU A 42 6.67 -21.44 11.36
CA GLU A 42 5.59 -20.75 10.67
C GLU A 42 4.40 -20.58 11.64
N GLN A 43 3.93 -19.34 11.78
CA GLN A 43 2.63 -19.05 12.40
C GLN A 43 1.71 -18.48 11.31
N PRO A 44 0.87 -19.32 10.68
CA PRO A 44 -0.03 -18.86 9.64
C PRO A 44 -0.95 -17.77 10.19
N THR A 45 -0.88 -16.59 9.58
CA THR A 45 -1.79 -15.48 9.83
C THR A 45 -2.44 -15.09 8.51
N ALA A 46 -3.66 -14.57 8.61
CA ALA A 46 -4.34 -13.98 7.45
C ALA A 46 -5.15 -12.77 7.90
N GLU A 47 -5.20 -11.79 7.00
CA GLU A 47 -6.09 -10.65 7.15
C GLU A 47 -7.51 -11.02 6.71
N TYR A 48 -8.48 -10.34 7.31
CA TYR A 48 -9.88 -10.56 7.01
C TYR A 48 -10.73 -9.31 7.21
N ASN A 49 -11.92 -9.35 6.60
CA ASN A 49 -12.94 -8.32 6.77
C ASN A 49 -14.29 -8.96 7.13
N GLU A 50 -15.01 -8.32 8.03
CA GLU A 50 -16.37 -8.67 8.41
C GLU A 50 -17.34 -7.94 7.50
N VAL A 51 -18.13 -8.68 6.71
CA VAL A 51 -18.94 -8.12 5.62
C VAL A 51 -20.39 -8.60 5.68
N SER A 52 -21.32 -7.77 5.21
CA SER A 52 -22.72 -8.16 5.05
C SER A 52 -22.94 -8.91 3.72
N PRO A 53 -24.12 -9.53 3.54
CA PRO A 53 -24.58 -9.95 2.22
C PRO A 53 -24.51 -8.81 1.19
N ASP A 54 -24.32 -9.18 -0.07
CA ASP A 54 -24.19 -8.31 -1.25
C ASP A 54 -22.91 -7.46 -1.30
N TYR A 55 -21.97 -7.63 -0.36
CA TYR A 55 -20.72 -6.87 -0.33
C TYR A 55 -19.88 -7.06 -1.60
N PHE A 56 -19.75 -8.30 -2.08
CA PHE A 56 -18.94 -8.56 -3.27
C PHE A 56 -19.60 -7.96 -4.51
N ALA A 57 -20.92 -8.05 -4.63
CA ALA A 57 -21.68 -7.37 -5.67
C ALA A 57 -21.55 -5.83 -5.59
N THR A 58 -21.62 -5.25 -4.39
CA THR A 58 -21.45 -3.81 -4.17
C THR A 58 -20.06 -3.35 -4.60
N LEU A 59 -18.99 -4.08 -4.30
CA LEU A 59 -17.64 -3.73 -4.72
C LEU A 59 -17.24 -4.25 -6.11
N GLY A 60 -18.07 -5.08 -6.74
CA GLY A 60 -17.78 -5.68 -8.04
C GLY A 60 -16.68 -6.73 -7.98
N ILE A 61 -16.51 -7.35 -6.81
CA ILE A 61 -15.56 -8.45 -6.59
C ILE A 61 -16.18 -9.74 -7.15
N PRO A 62 -15.59 -10.40 -8.15
CA PRO A 62 -16.18 -11.60 -8.73
C PRO A 62 -16.13 -12.79 -7.77
N LEU A 63 -17.28 -13.46 -7.60
CA LEU A 63 -17.35 -14.79 -7.02
C LEU A 63 -16.88 -15.82 -8.05
N ILE A 64 -15.86 -16.60 -7.70
CA ILE A 64 -15.26 -17.62 -8.57
C ILE A 64 -16.00 -18.95 -8.41
N SER A 65 -16.32 -19.34 -7.18
CA SER A 65 -17.01 -20.61 -6.90
C SER A 65 -17.72 -20.59 -5.54
N GLY A 66 -18.68 -21.50 -5.35
CA GLY A 66 -19.47 -21.60 -4.12
C GLY A 66 -20.59 -20.58 -4.08
N ARG A 67 -20.84 -20.00 -2.90
CA ARG A 67 -21.90 -19.01 -2.67
C ARG A 67 -21.42 -17.80 -1.88
N GLU A 68 -22.13 -16.70 -2.03
CA GLU A 68 -21.99 -15.52 -1.18
C GLU A 68 -22.69 -15.73 0.19
N PHE A 69 -22.40 -14.83 1.13
CA PHE A 69 -23.13 -14.75 2.38
C PHE A 69 -24.57 -14.34 2.16
N THR A 70 -25.45 -14.95 2.93
CA THR A 70 -26.88 -14.71 2.92
C THR A 70 -27.32 -14.20 4.29
N ARG A 71 -28.56 -13.72 4.40
CA ARG A 71 -29.11 -13.30 5.69
C ARG A 71 -29.26 -14.45 6.69
N ALA A 72 -29.27 -15.70 6.20
CA ALA A 72 -29.35 -16.90 7.02
C ALA A 72 -28.01 -17.27 7.66
N ASP A 73 -26.88 -16.69 7.21
CA ASP A 73 -25.56 -16.88 7.82
C ASP A 73 -25.42 -15.98 9.06
N ASP A 74 -26.21 -16.27 10.08
CA ASP A 74 -26.31 -15.48 11.30
C ASP A 74 -25.65 -16.13 12.52
N GLU A 75 -25.84 -15.52 13.69
CA GLU A 75 -25.22 -15.92 14.95
C GLU A 75 -25.58 -17.36 15.37
N ASN A 76 -26.72 -17.87 14.91
CA ASN A 76 -27.22 -19.21 15.24
C ASN A 76 -26.89 -20.24 14.16
N ALA A 77 -26.41 -19.80 12.99
CA ALA A 77 -26.01 -20.66 11.90
C ALA A 77 -24.60 -21.23 12.08
N ALA A 78 -24.26 -22.23 11.26
CA ALA A 78 -22.89 -22.70 11.16
C ALA A 78 -21.96 -21.54 10.76
N ARG A 79 -20.76 -21.49 11.36
CA ARG A 79 -19.79 -20.45 11.03
C ARG A 79 -19.21 -20.67 9.65
N VAL A 80 -19.25 -19.65 8.82
CA VAL A 80 -18.83 -19.72 7.42
C VAL A 80 -17.82 -18.64 7.08
N ALA A 81 -17.00 -18.90 6.07
CA ALA A 81 -16.04 -17.96 5.52
C ALA A 81 -16.01 -18.04 3.99
N ILE A 82 -15.57 -16.94 3.38
CA ILE A 82 -15.27 -16.86 1.94
C ILE A 82 -13.81 -16.47 1.81
N VAL A 83 -13.05 -17.15 0.96
CA VAL A 83 -11.60 -16.93 0.82
C VAL A 83 -11.25 -16.39 -0.56
N ASN A 84 -10.12 -15.71 -0.70
CA ASN A 84 -9.62 -15.30 -2.01
C ASN A 84 -8.77 -16.39 -2.69
N GLN A 85 -8.53 -16.23 -4.00
CA GLN A 85 -7.72 -17.16 -4.78
C GLN A 85 -6.28 -17.29 -4.27
N THR A 86 -5.67 -16.21 -3.76
CA THR A 86 -4.31 -16.27 -3.20
C THR A 86 -4.23 -17.18 -1.97
N MET A 87 -5.25 -17.15 -1.11
CA MET A 87 -5.32 -18.01 0.06
C MET A 87 -5.44 -19.49 -0.31
N ILE A 88 -6.14 -19.81 -1.42
CA ILE A 88 -6.25 -21.18 -1.96
C ILE A 88 -4.91 -21.67 -2.46
N ALA A 89 -4.20 -20.84 -3.23
CA ALA A 89 -2.88 -21.18 -3.75
C ALA A 89 -1.91 -21.51 -2.60
N ARG A 90 -1.96 -20.73 -1.52
CA ARG A 90 -1.08 -20.90 -0.36
C ARG A 90 -1.43 -22.14 0.49
N TYR A 91 -2.66 -22.24 0.97
CA TYR A 91 -3.00 -23.23 2.01
C TYR A 91 -3.63 -24.50 1.46
N TRP A 92 -4.36 -24.42 0.35
CA TRP A 92 -5.00 -25.57 -0.29
C TRP A 92 -4.22 -26.10 -1.49
N ARG A 93 -3.14 -25.44 -1.90
CA ARG A 93 -2.30 -25.77 -3.07
C ARG A 93 -3.15 -25.92 -4.34
N GLY A 94 -4.13 -25.03 -4.51
CA GLY A 94 -5.06 -25.06 -5.65
C GLY A 94 -6.20 -26.09 -5.55
N ARG A 95 -6.27 -26.89 -4.48
CA ARG A 95 -7.41 -27.80 -4.26
C ARG A 95 -8.68 -27.01 -3.91
N ASN A 96 -9.83 -27.59 -4.21
CA ASN A 96 -11.13 -26.97 -3.92
C ASN A 96 -11.29 -26.73 -2.40
N PRO A 97 -11.36 -25.48 -1.94
CA PRO A 97 -11.49 -25.18 -0.52
C PRO A 97 -12.93 -25.32 -0.02
N ILE A 98 -13.94 -25.37 -0.91
CA ILE A 98 -15.34 -25.38 -0.53
C ILE A 98 -15.65 -26.63 0.29
N GLY A 99 -16.29 -26.44 1.45
CA GLY A 99 -16.57 -27.50 2.41
C GLY A 99 -15.42 -27.80 3.37
N GLN A 100 -14.21 -27.33 3.07
CA GLN A 100 -13.09 -27.41 4.00
C GLN A 100 -13.21 -26.36 5.09
N ARG A 101 -12.37 -26.48 6.11
CA ARG A 101 -12.44 -25.64 7.30
C ARG A 101 -11.13 -24.92 7.54
N LEU A 102 -11.24 -23.70 8.06
CA LEU A 102 -10.12 -23.03 8.71
C LEU A 102 -10.53 -22.62 10.12
N GLN A 103 -9.57 -22.45 11.00
CA GLN A 103 -9.78 -21.95 12.34
C GLN A 103 -9.56 -20.44 12.35
N VAL A 104 -10.55 -19.70 12.86
CA VAL A 104 -10.51 -18.24 13.00
C VAL A 104 -10.84 -17.93 14.45
N LYS A 105 -9.92 -17.26 15.16
CA LYS A 105 -10.07 -16.94 16.60
C LYS A 105 -10.48 -18.18 17.43
N GLY A 106 -9.80 -19.30 17.21
CA GLY A 106 -10.05 -20.57 17.92
C GLY A 106 -11.25 -21.38 17.44
N ASN A 107 -12.05 -20.87 16.51
CA ASN A 107 -13.28 -21.51 16.06
C ASN A 107 -13.15 -22.03 14.63
N TRP A 108 -13.56 -23.28 14.39
CA TRP A 108 -13.64 -23.82 13.04
C TRP A 108 -14.77 -23.14 12.25
N VAL A 109 -14.43 -22.65 11.06
CA VAL A 109 -15.35 -22.04 10.10
C VAL A 109 -15.23 -22.75 8.78
N GLN A 110 -16.37 -23.00 8.12
CA GLN A 110 -16.42 -23.69 6.85
C GLN A 110 -16.28 -22.71 5.69
N VAL A 111 -15.43 -23.03 4.72
CA VAL A 111 -15.33 -22.24 3.49
C VAL A 111 -16.53 -22.57 2.60
N VAL A 112 -17.33 -21.55 2.26
CA VAL A 112 -18.54 -21.70 1.43
C VAL A 112 -18.43 -21.02 0.07
N GLY A 113 -17.41 -20.20 -0.13
CA GLY A 113 -17.20 -19.50 -1.39
C GLY A 113 -15.77 -19.05 -1.59
N VAL A 114 -15.48 -18.73 -2.85
CA VAL A 114 -14.18 -18.23 -3.30
C VAL A 114 -14.40 -16.99 -4.13
N VAL A 115 -13.64 -15.93 -3.85
CA VAL A 115 -13.66 -14.68 -4.61
C VAL A 115 -12.31 -14.39 -5.25
N LYS A 116 -12.31 -13.52 -6.26
CA LYS A 116 -11.07 -13.02 -6.86
C LYS A 116 -10.29 -12.17 -5.86
N ASP A 117 -8.96 -12.12 -6.02
CA ASP A 117 -8.15 -11.20 -5.24
C ASP A 117 -8.61 -9.75 -5.47
N SER A 118 -8.58 -8.97 -4.40
CA SER A 118 -8.91 -7.55 -4.39
C SER A 118 -7.71 -6.75 -3.91
N LYS A 119 -7.79 -5.42 -4.04
CA LYS A 119 -6.83 -4.49 -3.46
C LYS A 119 -7.36 -4.02 -2.11
N TYR A 120 -6.48 -3.96 -1.12
CA TYR A 120 -6.80 -3.79 0.28
C TYR A 120 -6.14 -2.53 0.84
N CYS A 121 -4.82 -2.39 0.78
CA CYS A 121 -4.08 -1.26 1.33
C CYS A 121 -3.58 -0.29 0.27
N SER A 122 -3.10 -0.79 -0.87
CA SER A 122 -2.61 0.05 -1.97
C SER A 122 -2.94 -0.56 -3.34
N MET A 123 -2.80 0.24 -4.40
CA MET A 123 -3.06 -0.21 -5.77
C MET A 123 -1.94 -1.11 -6.31
N ASP A 124 -0.72 -0.93 -5.85
CA ASP A 124 0.49 -1.65 -6.26
C ASP A 124 0.76 -2.92 -5.42
N GLU A 125 -0.02 -3.16 -4.36
CA GLU A 125 0.23 -4.31 -3.47
C GLU A 125 0.19 -5.65 -4.21
N ALA A 126 1.05 -6.58 -3.78
CA ALA A 126 0.96 -7.97 -4.21
C ALA A 126 -0.32 -8.62 -3.65
N PRO A 127 -0.98 -9.51 -4.41
CA PRO A 127 -2.07 -10.32 -3.88
C PRO A 127 -1.61 -11.09 -2.64
N ARG A 128 -2.44 -11.07 -1.59
CA ARG A 128 -2.14 -11.67 -0.29
C ARG A 128 -3.29 -12.55 0.18
N PRO A 129 -3.02 -13.59 1.01
CA PRO A 129 -4.08 -14.43 1.56
C PRO A 129 -5.08 -13.59 2.37
N PHE A 130 -6.34 -13.64 1.98
CA PHE A 130 -7.39 -12.86 2.61
C PHE A 130 -8.68 -13.68 2.67
N PHE A 131 -9.44 -13.51 3.75
CA PHE A 131 -10.76 -14.10 3.88
C PHE A 131 -11.81 -13.11 4.40
N TYR A 132 -13.06 -13.49 4.26
CA TYR A 132 -14.21 -12.70 4.68
C TYR A 132 -15.07 -13.56 5.59
N VAL A 133 -15.71 -12.92 6.56
CA VAL A 133 -16.66 -13.57 7.48
C VAL A 133 -17.95 -12.75 7.57
N PRO A 134 -19.09 -13.38 7.88
CA PRO A 134 -20.34 -12.65 8.05
C PRO A 134 -20.26 -11.68 9.22
N LEU A 135 -20.60 -10.41 8.98
CA LEU A 135 -20.65 -9.36 10.00
C LEU A 135 -21.57 -9.71 11.19
N ARG A 136 -22.62 -10.49 10.94
CA ARG A 136 -23.53 -10.98 11.99
C ARG A 136 -22.84 -11.96 12.93
N GLN A 137 -22.00 -12.85 12.42
CA GLN A 137 -21.26 -13.83 13.22
C GLN A 137 -20.04 -13.23 13.92
N TYR A 138 -19.42 -12.23 13.31
CA TYR A 138 -18.24 -11.53 13.82
C TYR A 138 -18.53 -10.05 13.93
N PHE A 139 -19.29 -9.67 14.97
CA PHE A 139 -19.72 -8.28 15.13
C PHE A 139 -18.53 -7.32 15.30
N SER A 140 -18.51 -6.27 14.48
CA SER A 140 -17.66 -5.10 14.66
C SER A 140 -18.50 -3.91 15.10
N LYS A 141 -17.97 -3.12 16.04
CA LYS A 141 -18.56 -1.82 16.37
C LYS A 141 -18.41 -0.92 15.13
N GLU A 142 -19.50 -0.24 14.77
CA GLU A 142 -19.55 0.80 13.72
C GLU A 142 -19.07 0.35 12.32
N PRO A 143 -19.81 -0.53 11.62
CA PRO A 143 -19.47 -0.89 10.26
C PRO A 143 -19.74 0.24 9.26
N ASP A 144 -18.81 0.43 8.32
CA ASP A 144 -18.96 1.35 7.20
C ASP A 144 -19.99 0.87 6.18
N ILE A 145 -20.69 1.83 5.56
CA ILE A 145 -21.66 1.58 4.50
C ILE A 145 -20.99 1.77 3.15
N HIS A 146 -21.04 0.74 2.32
CA HIS A 146 -20.61 0.78 0.94
C HIS A 146 -21.85 0.87 0.05
N ILE A 147 -21.84 1.79 -0.92
CA ILE A 147 -22.97 2.02 -1.83
C ILE A 147 -22.44 2.03 -3.26
N ARG A 148 -23.04 1.22 -4.13
CA ARG A 148 -22.88 1.29 -5.58
C ARG A 148 -24.05 2.07 -6.16
N THR A 149 -23.74 3.09 -6.93
CA THR A 149 -24.72 4.01 -7.51
C THR A 149 -24.25 4.50 -8.87
N THR A 150 -25.21 4.79 -9.74
CA THR A 150 -24.99 5.46 -11.04
C THR A 150 -25.20 6.97 -10.97
N GLN A 151 -25.68 7.48 -9.84
CA GLN A 151 -25.90 8.90 -9.63
C GLN A 151 -24.66 9.63 -9.10
N PRO A 152 -24.56 10.95 -9.30
CA PRO A 152 -23.53 11.77 -8.69
C PRO A 152 -23.54 11.66 -7.16
N LEU A 153 -22.34 11.70 -6.55
CA LEU A 153 -22.15 11.57 -5.11
C LEU A 153 -23.04 12.53 -4.31
N GLN A 154 -23.17 13.77 -4.76
CA GLN A 154 -23.92 14.82 -4.06
C GLN A 154 -25.42 14.49 -3.96
N THR A 155 -25.98 13.85 -5.00
CA THR A 155 -27.39 13.44 -5.04
C THR A 155 -27.64 12.32 -4.02
N VAL A 156 -26.79 11.30 -4.03
CA VAL A 156 -26.91 10.16 -3.10
C VAL A 156 -26.63 10.60 -1.66
N GLN A 157 -25.63 11.46 -1.45
CA GLN A 157 -25.30 12.02 -0.14
C GLN A 157 -26.48 12.78 0.47
N THR A 158 -27.14 13.64 -0.30
CA THR A 158 -28.30 14.40 0.19
C THR A 158 -29.46 13.46 0.57
N ALA A 159 -29.72 12.44 -0.27
CA ALA A 159 -30.76 11.45 0.01
C ALA A 159 -30.41 10.59 1.24
N LEU A 160 -29.15 10.16 1.36
CA LEU A 160 -28.67 9.34 2.47
C LEU A 160 -28.72 10.11 3.80
N ILE A 161 -28.25 11.36 3.84
CA ILE A 161 -28.31 12.21 5.04
C ILE A 161 -29.75 12.37 5.53
N ARG A 162 -30.71 12.54 4.59
CA ARG A 162 -32.14 12.64 4.93
C ARG A 162 -32.64 11.35 5.59
N GLU A 163 -32.31 10.19 5.02
CA GLU A 163 -32.71 8.89 5.55
C GLU A 163 -32.04 8.58 6.90
N VAL A 164 -30.76 8.91 7.07
CA VAL A 164 -30.00 8.74 8.32
C VAL A 164 -30.59 9.61 9.42
N ARG A 165 -30.81 10.92 9.16
CA ARG A 165 -31.42 11.82 10.15
C ARG A 165 -32.85 11.40 10.53
N ALA A 166 -33.58 10.78 9.61
CA ALA A 166 -34.91 10.24 9.89
C ALA A 166 -34.88 8.97 10.77
N LEU A 167 -33.75 8.27 10.85
CA LEU A 167 -33.56 7.12 11.73
C LEU A 167 -33.04 7.55 13.09
N ASP A 168 -31.97 8.35 13.10
CA ASP A 168 -31.35 8.87 14.31
C ASP A 168 -30.74 10.25 14.03
N PRO A 169 -31.30 11.32 14.60
CA PRO A 169 -30.77 12.68 14.46
C PRO A 169 -29.36 12.86 15.03
N ASN A 170 -28.93 12.00 15.95
CA ASN A 170 -27.63 12.07 16.61
C ASN A 170 -26.53 11.31 15.86
N LEU A 171 -26.88 10.55 14.82
CA LEU A 171 -25.89 9.82 14.04
C LEU A 171 -25.11 10.81 13.16
N ALA A 172 -23.86 11.05 13.52
CA ALA A 172 -22.94 11.82 12.68
C ALA A 172 -22.68 11.01 11.40
N VAL A 173 -23.04 11.59 10.25
CA VAL A 173 -22.63 11.07 8.95
C VAL A 173 -21.17 11.43 8.79
N TYR A 174 -20.30 10.47 9.09
CA TYR A 174 -18.87 10.58 8.79
C TYR A 174 -18.66 10.62 7.27
N GLU A 175 -17.54 11.23 6.89
CA GLU A 175 -17.13 11.60 5.54
C GLU A 175 -17.63 10.62 4.44
N MET A 176 -18.36 11.14 3.46
CA MET A 176 -18.72 10.39 2.25
C MET A 176 -17.72 10.69 1.15
N ILE A 177 -16.97 9.67 0.76
CA ILE A 177 -15.98 9.74 -0.32
C ILE A 177 -16.25 8.66 -1.35
N THR A 178 -15.84 8.91 -2.59
CA THR A 178 -15.88 7.88 -3.64
C THR A 178 -14.66 6.97 -3.53
N LEU A 179 -14.77 5.73 -4.01
CA LEU A 179 -13.59 4.85 -4.13
C LEU A 179 -12.52 5.45 -5.06
N GLN A 180 -12.91 6.27 -6.05
CA GLN A 180 -11.96 6.97 -6.90
C GLN A 180 -11.16 8.01 -6.11
N GLU A 181 -11.84 8.84 -5.32
CA GLU A 181 -11.19 9.80 -4.44
C GLU A 181 -10.30 9.10 -3.40
N GLN A 182 -10.73 7.95 -2.88
CA GLN A 182 -9.92 7.12 -1.98
C GLN A 182 -8.61 6.66 -2.66
N VAL A 183 -8.68 6.20 -3.92
CA VAL A 183 -7.50 5.80 -4.71
C VAL A 183 -6.56 6.99 -4.95
N GLU A 184 -7.10 8.16 -5.28
CA GLU A 184 -6.32 9.38 -5.50
C GLU A 184 -5.60 9.82 -4.21
N ARG A 185 -6.28 9.75 -3.06
CA ARG A 185 -5.69 10.02 -1.74
C ARG A 185 -4.61 9.02 -1.37
N SER A 186 -4.82 7.73 -1.64
CA SER A 186 -3.82 6.67 -1.42
C SER A 186 -2.54 6.90 -2.23
N THR A 187 -2.69 7.27 -3.51
CA THR A 187 -1.55 7.55 -4.41
C THR A 187 -0.78 8.82 -4.03
N SER A 188 -1.47 9.82 -3.47
CA SER A 188 -0.87 11.11 -3.09
C SER A 188 0.20 10.97 -1.99
N HIS A 189 0.10 9.96 -1.12
CA HIS A 189 1.09 9.73 -0.07
C HIS A 189 2.49 9.39 -0.60
N GLU A 190 2.60 8.71 -1.75
CA GLU A 190 3.89 8.36 -2.34
C GLU A 190 4.61 9.60 -2.89
N LEU A 191 3.86 10.56 -3.42
CA LEU A 191 4.40 11.76 -4.04
C LEU A 191 4.96 12.76 -3.01
N VAL A 192 4.50 12.73 -1.76
CA VAL A 192 5.02 13.60 -0.69
C VAL A 192 6.49 13.27 -0.38
N ALA A 193 6.83 11.99 -0.32
CA ALA A 193 8.22 11.56 -0.10
C ALA A 193 9.13 11.97 -1.27
N VAL A 194 8.66 11.79 -2.51
CA VAL A 194 9.37 12.24 -3.72
C VAL A 194 9.58 13.74 -3.71
N ALA A 195 8.56 14.53 -3.34
CA ALA A 195 8.64 15.98 -3.25
C ALA A 195 9.68 16.43 -2.20
N LEU A 196 9.72 15.78 -1.03
CA LEU A 196 10.72 16.06 0.00
C LEU A 196 12.14 15.70 -0.46
N VAL A 197 12.32 14.55 -1.10
CA VAL A 197 13.62 14.15 -1.66
C VAL A 197 14.07 15.13 -2.76
N ALA A 198 13.16 15.55 -3.65
CA ALA A 198 13.45 16.54 -4.67
C ALA A 198 13.81 17.91 -4.07
N LEU A 199 13.11 18.33 -3.01
CA LEU A 199 13.39 19.58 -2.28
C LEU A 199 14.78 19.54 -1.63
N PHE A 200 15.07 18.51 -0.83
CA PHE A 200 16.36 18.38 -0.15
C PHE A 200 17.51 18.14 -1.13
N GLY A 201 17.29 17.33 -2.17
CA GLY A 201 18.24 17.12 -3.25
C GLY A 201 18.55 18.42 -4.00
N GLY A 202 17.52 19.21 -4.30
CA GLY A 202 17.67 20.54 -4.91
C GLY A 202 18.46 21.50 -4.03
N LEU A 203 18.16 21.56 -2.73
CA LEU A 203 18.91 22.37 -1.75
C LEU A 203 20.38 21.94 -1.66
N ALA A 204 20.64 20.63 -1.59
CA ALA A 204 22.00 20.10 -1.55
C ALA A 204 22.79 20.44 -2.82
N LEU A 205 22.17 20.33 -4.00
CA LEU A 205 22.76 20.69 -5.28
C LEU A 205 23.11 22.19 -5.33
N LEU A 206 22.23 23.04 -4.80
CA LEU A 206 22.41 24.49 -4.75
C LEU A 206 23.58 24.85 -3.82
N LEU A 207 23.63 24.25 -2.62
CA LEU A 207 24.74 24.42 -1.68
C LEU A 207 26.08 23.94 -2.26
N ALA A 208 26.09 22.79 -2.93
CA ALA A 208 27.28 22.27 -3.61
C ALA A 208 27.78 23.21 -4.71
N SER A 209 26.86 23.79 -5.48
CA SER A 209 27.18 24.75 -6.55
C SER A 209 27.80 26.04 -6.00
N ILE A 210 27.27 26.57 -4.89
CA ILE A 210 27.84 27.73 -4.20
C ILE A 210 29.24 27.42 -3.66
N GLY A 211 29.42 26.24 -3.04
CA GLY A 211 30.73 25.81 -2.54
C GLY A 211 31.78 25.71 -3.65
N LEU A 212 31.40 25.14 -4.80
CA LEU A 212 32.29 25.04 -5.96
C LEU A 212 32.66 26.42 -6.52
N TYR A 213 31.71 27.36 -6.58
CA TYR A 213 31.98 28.73 -7.01
C TYR A 213 33.00 29.44 -6.09
N GLY A 214 32.90 29.22 -4.76
CA GLY A 214 33.86 29.77 -3.79
C GLY A 214 35.29 29.23 -3.98
N VAL A 215 35.43 27.93 -4.28
CA VAL A 215 36.74 27.30 -4.57
C VAL A 215 37.32 27.81 -5.89
N CYS A 216 36.51 28.00 -6.91
CA CYS A 216 36.97 28.55 -8.18
C CYS A 216 37.34 30.04 -8.10
N HIS A 217 36.67 30.82 -7.25
CA HIS A 217 36.92 32.25 -7.10
C HIS A 217 38.09 32.57 -6.14
N THR A 218 38.61 31.60 -5.39
CA THR A 218 39.80 31.87 -4.58
C THR A 218 40.97 32.10 -5.53
N PRO A 219 41.56 33.31 -5.58
CA PRO A 219 42.74 33.52 -6.40
C PRO A 219 43.80 32.56 -5.87
N SER A 220 44.32 31.70 -6.74
CA SER A 220 45.47 30.88 -6.41
C SER A 220 46.58 31.84 -5.98
N ARG A 221 46.73 32.05 -4.67
CA ARG A 221 47.92 32.66 -4.12
C ARG A 221 48.99 31.62 -4.38
N ARG A 222 49.63 31.72 -5.55
CA ARG A 222 50.93 31.10 -5.78
C ARG A 222 51.76 31.55 -4.59
N ALA A 223 52.16 30.59 -3.76
CA ALA A 223 53.10 30.85 -2.70
C ALA A 223 54.30 31.58 -3.34
N PRO A 224 54.77 32.70 -2.79
CA PRO A 224 55.98 33.33 -3.29
C PRO A 224 57.08 32.26 -3.23
N GLU A 225 57.68 31.97 -4.38
CA GLU A 225 58.92 31.23 -4.45
C GLU A 225 59.85 31.81 -3.38
N SER A 226 60.14 31.02 -2.35
CA SER A 226 61.22 31.34 -1.44
C SER A 226 62.50 31.08 -2.21
N TRP A 227 63.00 32.11 -2.87
CA TRP A 227 64.37 32.20 -3.37
C TRP A 227 65.31 32.25 -2.15
N GLY A 228 65.39 31.12 -1.45
CA GLY A 228 66.34 30.86 -0.37
C GLY A 228 67.67 30.44 -0.97
N CYS A 229 68.65 31.32 -0.86
CA CYS A 229 70.07 31.03 -0.71
C CYS A 229 70.74 30.08 -1.73
N ALA A 230 71.21 30.66 -2.84
CA ALA A 230 72.33 30.10 -3.61
C ALA A 230 73.20 31.23 -4.20
N TRP A 231 73.78 32.06 -3.32
CA TRP A 231 74.80 33.06 -3.68
C TRP A 231 76.01 32.95 -2.75
N LEU A 232 76.77 31.86 -2.89
CA LEU A 232 78.15 31.82 -2.45
C LEU A 232 78.96 30.94 -3.41
N LEU A 233 80.04 31.54 -3.94
CA LEU A 233 81.17 30.97 -4.69
C LEU A 233 81.06 30.96 -6.23
N ALA A 234 81.50 32.07 -6.82
CA ALA A 234 82.28 32.10 -8.07
C ALA A 234 83.76 31.72 -7.76
N PRO A 235 84.67 31.43 -8.74
CA PRO A 235 84.55 31.71 -10.16
C PRO A 235 85.06 30.65 -11.16
N ALA A 236 84.63 30.84 -12.41
CA ALA A 236 85.35 30.64 -13.67
C ALA A 236 86.02 29.27 -13.93
N HIS A 237 85.48 28.52 -14.90
CA HIS A 237 86.24 28.10 -16.09
C HIS A 237 85.31 27.59 -17.21
N ARG A 238 85.19 28.42 -18.25
CA ARG A 238 85.15 28.10 -19.70
C ARG A 238 84.95 26.62 -20.09
N LYS A 239 83.87 26.30 -20.84
CA LYS A 239 83.88 25.80 -22.24
C LYS A 239 82.57 25.12 -22.66
N HIS A 240 82.06 25.56 -23.81
CA HIS A 240 81.35 24.83 -24.87
C HIS A 240 80.49 23.60 -24.55
N GLY A 241 79.22 23.68 -24.95
CA GLY A 241 78.77 22.83 -26.06
C GLY A 241 77.57 21.91 -25.82
N LYS A 242 76.64 22.02 -26.79
CA LYS A 242 75.71 21.03 -27.35
C LYS A 242 74.37 20.79 -26.64
N PHE A 243 73.34 21.31 -27.30
CA PHE A 243 72.01 20.74 -27.38
C PHE A 243 72.06 19.34 -28.03
N VAL A 244 71.28 18.39 -27.51
CA VAL A 244 70.79 17.20 -28.22
C VAL A 244 69.36 16.92 -27.77
N LEU A 245 68.46 16.78 -28.73
CA LEU A 245 67.05 16.43 -28.61
C LEU A 245 66.86 14.90 -28.73
N ALA A 246 65.86 14.40 -27.99
CA ALA A 246 64.97 13.24 -28.18
C ALA A 246 65.38 12.01 -29.03
N ASP A 247 65.12 10.80 -28.49
CA ASP A 247 64.15 9.80 -29.00
C ASP A 247 63.98 8.69 -27.92
N ARG A 248 62.76 8.39 -27.44
CA ARG A 248 61.81 7.33 -27.88
C ARG A 248 62.32 5.89 -27.69
N ASP A 249 61.44 5.09 -27.09
CA ASP A 249 61.51 3.64 -26.82
C ASP A 249 62.37 3.16 -25.63
N ARG A 250 61.68 2.88 -24.52
CA ARG A 250 61.85 1.60 -23.83
C ARG A 250 60.60 1.21 -23.06
N ASN A 251 59.95 0.15 -23.54
CA ASN A 251 59.09 -0.73 -22.76
C ASN A 251 59.89 -1.31 -21.58
N LEU A 252 59.33 -1.19 -20.38
CA LEU A 252 58.83 -2.29 -19.54
C LEU A 252 57.84 -1.70 -18.53
#